data_AF-A0A957NXD1-F1
#
_entry.id   AF-A0A957NXD1-F1
#
_cell.length_a   1.000
_cell.length_b   1.000
_cell.length_c   1.000
_cell.angle_alpha   90.00
_cell.angle_beta   90.00
_cell.angle_gamma   90.00
#
_symmetry.space_group_name_H-M   'P 1'
#
loop_
_entity.id
_entity.type
_entity.pdbx_description
1 polymer ?
#
loop_
_entity_poly.entity_id
_entity_poly.type
_entity_poly.pdbx_seq_one_letter_code
_entity_poly.pdbx_strand_id
1 'polypeptide(L)'
;PSLTLYSSVRSTNLPIYHGMQHVTKTGDQIAIQAANVPCCGKMVLFFADRRNPRLGSPYIGTPFPEACKMSMLSPDSVGVMIYNDKESYIGLPHFHLLEILRQLAPIQTA
;
A
#
# COMPACT_ATOMS: atom_id res chain seq x y z
N PRO A 1 -15.14 -10.28 2.29
CA PRO A 1 -14.83 -8.83 2.44
C PRO A 1 -13.40 -8.53 1.95
N SER A 2 -13.25 -7.69 0.92
CA SER A 2 -11.92 -7.24 0.47
C SER A 2 -11.41 -6.14 1.40
N LEU A 3 -10.25 -6.37 2.03
CA LEU A 3 -9.58 -5.34 2.83
C LEU A 3 -9.12 -4.21 1.90
N THR A 4 -9.58 -2.98 2.17
CA THR A 4 -9.09 -1.77 1.51
C THR A 4 -8.12 -1.07 2.46
N LEU A 5 -6.94 -0.74 1.96
CA LEU A 5 -5.92 0.02 2.65
C LEU A 5 -5.87 1.44 2.09
N TYR A 6 -5.40 2.39 2.89
CA TYR A 6 -5.35 3.80 2.51
C TYR A 6 -3.92 4.30 2.58
N SER A 7 -3.50 5.14 1.64
CA SER A 7 -2.16 5.75 1.70
C SER A 7 -2.17 7.19 1.21
N SER A 8 -1.35 8.00 1.86
CA SER A 8 -1.09 9.38 1.46
C SER A 8 -0.32 9.40 0.14
N VAL A 9 -0.75 10.25 -0.79
CA VAL A 9 -0.10 10.40 -2.11
C VAL A 9 0.89 11.56 -2.05
N ARG A 10 2.17 11.26 -2.31
CA ARG A 10 3.27 12.24 -2.33
C ARG A 10 3.41 12.91 -3.69
N SER A 11 3.28 12.15 -4.78
CA SER A 11 3.28 12.67 -6.15
C SER A 11 2.58 11.69 -7.09
N THR A 12 2.01 12.21 -8.17
CA THR A 12 1.37 11.39 -9.20
C THR A 12 1.25 12.11 -10.54
N ASN A 13 1.17 11.34 -11.64
CA ASN A 13 0.82 11.83 -12.97
C ASN A 13 -0.69 11.77 -13.28
N LEU A 14 -1.53 11.39 -12.31
CA LEU A 14 -2.97 11.22 -12.47
C LEU A 14 -3.75 12.27 -11.66
N PRO A 15 -4.98 12.63 -12.08
CA PRO A 15 -5.88 13.40 -11.23
C PRO A 15 -6.38 12.50 -10.08
N ILE A 16 -5.86 12.74 -8.87
CA ILE A 16 -6.29 12.04 -7.65
C ILE A 16 -7.16 12.95 -6.79
N TYR A 17 -8.32 12.43 -6.39
CA TYR A 17 -9.23 13.09 -5.45
C TYR A 17 -9.12 12.47 -4.06
N HIS A 18 -9.39 13.26 -3.03
CA HIS A 18 -9.33 12.83 -1.64
C HIS A 18 -10.29 11.65 -1.36
N GLY A 19 -9.72 10.51 -0.95
CA GLY A 19 -10.49 9.30 -0.67
C GLY A 19 -10.92 8.51 -1.89
N MET A 20 -10.40 8.84 -3.07
CA MET A 20 -10.61 8.06 -4.28
C MET A 20 -10.08 6.64 -4.09
N GLN A 21 -10.90 5.64 -4.47
CA GLN A 21 -10.40 4.29 -4.63
C GLN A 21 -9.71 4.16 -5.98
N HIS A 22 -8.50 3.61 -5.99
CA HIS A 22 -7.72 3.44 -7.20
C HIS A 22 -7.11 2.04 -7.27
N VAL A 23 -7.05 1.50 -8.49
CA VAL A 23 -6.32 0.27 -8.81
C VAL A 23 -5.29 0.65 -9.86
N THR A 24 -4.01 0.40 -9.57
CA THR A 24 -2.90 0.80 -10.43
C THR A 24 -3.03 0.14 -11.81
N LYS A 25 -2.82 0.94 -12.85
CA LYS A 25 -2.78 0.52 -14.25
C LYS A 25 -1.39 0.76 -14.83
N THR A 26 -1.10 0.11 -15.96
CA THR A 26 0.15 0.35 -16.70
C THR A 26 0.27 1.83 -17.06
N GLY A 27 1.39 2.45 -16.67
CA GLY A 27 1.64 3.88 -16.91
C GLY A 27 1.30 4.80 -15.74
N ASP A 28 0.62 4.28 -14.71
CA ASP A 28 0.38 5.02 -13.48
C ASP A 28 1.69 5.24 -12.73
N GLN A 29 1.97 6.48 -12.37
CA GLN A 29 3.04 6.85 -11.46
C GLN A 29 2.38 7.43 -10.22
N ILE A 30 2.41 6.67 -9.12
CA ILE A 30 1.86 7.10 -7.83
C ILE A 30 2.92 6.83 -6.78
N ALA A 31 3.58 7.88 -6.32
CA ALA A 31 4.46 7.81 -5.17
C ALA A 31 3.62 7.95 -3.90
N ILE A 32 3.59 6.90 -3.09
CA ILE A 32 2.89 6.88 -1.82
C ILE A 32 3.85 7.01 -0.63
N GLN A 33 3.31 7.33 0.53
CA GLN A 33 4.10 7.49 1.74
C GLN A 33 4.83 6.20 2.14
N ALA A 34 6.06 6.34 2.64
CA ALA A 34 6.83 5.27 3.25
C ALA A 34 7.31 5.70 4.64
N ALA A 35 7.62 4.72 5.48
CA ALA A 35 8.22 4.89 6.79
C ALA A 35 9.60 4.22 6.82
N ASN A 36 10.57 4.88 7.45
CA ASN A 36 11.88 4.28 7.71
C ASN A 36 11.82 3.54 9.04
N VAL A 37 11.98 2.22 8.98
CA VAL A 37 12.01 1.36 10.16
C VAL A 37 13.48 1.05 10.47
N PRO A 38 14.01 1.46 11.64
CA PRO A 38 15.46 1.39 11.93
C PRO A 38 16.10 0.01 11.73
N CYS A 39 15.39 -1.08 12.02
CA CYS A 39 15.89 -2.44 11.87
C CYS A 39 15.84 -2.99 10.45
N CYS A 40 14.95 -2.43 9.64
CA CYS A 40 14.30 -3.19 8.59
C CYS A 40 14.28 -2.44 7.25
N GLY A 41 14.62 -1.15 7.26
CA GLY A 41 14.68 -0.30 6.07
C GLY A 41 13.37 0.44 5.80
N LYS A 42 13.20 0.89 4.56
CA LYS A 42 12.04 1.66 4.13
C LYS A 42 10.87 0.72 3.83
N MET A 43 9.72 0.94 4.46
CA MET A 43 8.49 0.20 4.20
C MET A 43 7.41 1.15 3.71
N VAL A 44 6.67 0.75 2.68
CA VAL A 44 5.53 1.53 2.19
C VAL A 44 4.43 1.54 3.24
N LEU A 45 3.95 2.72 3.61
CA LEU A 45 3.00 2.92 4.68
C LEU A 45 1.56 2.93 4.13
N PHE A 46 0.75 2.05 4.70
CA PHE A 46 -0.68 2.00 4.50
C PHE A 46 -1.42 2.09 5.84
N PHE A 47 -2.63 2.62 5.80
CA PHE A 47 -3.52 2.76 6.93
C PHE A 47 -4.72 1.83 6.75
N ALA A 48 -5.12 1.15 7.82
CA ALA A 48 -6.30 0.30 7.83
C ALA A 48 -7.62 1.10 7.94
N ASP A 49 -7.55 2.33 8.46
CA ASP A 49 -8.72 3.21 8.62
C ASP A 49 -8.59 4.49 7.78
N ARG A 50 -9.60 4.75 6.96
CA ARG A 50 -9.73 5.97 6.15
C ARG A 50 -9.81 7.25 6.96
N ARG A 51 -10.20 7.16 8.24
CA ARG A 51 -10.34 8.32 9.14
C ARG A 51 -9.05 8.63 9.89
N ASN A 52 -7.98 7.89 9.64
CA ASN A 52 -6.71 8.12 10.32
C ASN A 52 -6.19 9.53 9.98
N PRO A 53 -6.00 10.43 10.96
CA PRO A 53 -5.61 11.81 10.70
C PRO A 53 -4.23 11.91 10.05
N ARG A 54 -3.39 10.88 10.18
CA ARG A 54 -2.05 10.83 9.57
C ARG A 54 -2.07 10.59 8.05
N LEU A 55 -3.22 10.20 7.46
CA LEU A 55 -3.36 10.07 6.01
C LEU A 55 -3.14 11.39 5.28
N GLY A 56 -3.57 12.51 5.88
CA GLY A 56 -3.55 13.82 5.23
C GLY A 56 -4.36 13.86 3.92
N SER A 57 -4.13 14.88 3.11
CA SER A 57 -4.71 15.02 1.76
C SER A 57 -3.61 15.41 0.78
N PRO A 58 -3.56 14.84 -0.44
CA PRO A 58 -4.45 13.81 -0.99
C PRO A 58 -4.12 12.38 -0.51
N TYR A 59 -5.12 11.51 -0.43
CA TYR A 59 -4.94 10.07 -0.16
C TYR A 59 -5.82 9.22 -1.06
N ILE A 60 -5.40 7.97 -1.28
CA ILE A 60 -6.14 6.96 -2.05
C ILE A 60 -6.45 5.75 -1.20
N GLY A 61 -7.55 5.06 -1.55
CA GLY A 61 -7.84 3.71 -1.09
C GLY A 61 -7.44 2.69 -2.15
N THR A 62 -6.74 1.63 -1.76
CA THR A 62 -6.30 0.55 -2.63
C THR A 62 -6.68 -0.80 -2.01
N PRO A 63 -7.16 -1.77 -2.81
CA PRO A 63 -7.35 -3.14 -2.32
C PRO A 63 -6.02 -3.72 -1.80
N PHE A 64 -6.05 -4.53 -0.74
CA PHE A 64 -4.84 -5.12 -0.14
C PHE A 64 -3.89 -5.80 -1.15
N PRO A 65 -4.35 -6.64 -2.10
CA PRO A 65 -3.45 -7.22 -3.10
C PRO A 65 -2.75 -6.16 -3.97
N GLU A 66 -3.44 -5.06 -4.24
CA GLU A 66 -2.89 -3.96 -5.03
C GLU A 66 -1.88 -3.14 -4.20
N ALA A 67 -2.17 -2.87 -2.93
CA ALA A 67 -1.23 -2.26 -2.00
C ALA A 67 0.09 -3.06 -1.89
N CYS A 68 0.01 -4.39 -1.86
CA CYS A 68 1.17 -5.28 -1.87
C CYS A 68 1.98 -5.17 -3.18
N LYS A 69 1.30 -5.08 -4.34
CA LYS A 69 1.98 -4.87 -5.62
C LYS A 69 2.68 -3.50 -5.66
N MET A 70 2.01 -2.45 -5.21
CA MET A 70 2.57 -1.11 -5.14
C MET A 70 3.83 -1.06 -4.29
N SER A 71 3.87 -1.77 -3.16
CA SER A 71 5.09 -1.80 -2.32
C SER A 71 6.26 -2.49 -3.02
N MET A 72 5.99 -3.58 -3.75
CA MET A 72 7.03 -4.29 -4.50
C MET A 72 7.59 -3.48 -5.66
N LEU A 73 6.78 -2.57 -6.22
CA LEU A 73 7.21 -1.65 -7.29
C LEU A 73 7.86 -0.37 -6.76
N SER A 74 7.74 -0.09 -5.46
CA SER A 74 8.34 1.11 -4.85
C SER A 74 9.86 0.95 -4.72
N PRO A 75 10.66 1.89 -5.25
CA PRO A 75 12.11 1.87 -5.10
C PRO A 75 12.53 1.86 -3.62
N ASP A 76 13.52 1.02 -3.33
CA ASP A 76 14.17 0.84 -2.02
C ASP A 76 13.22 0.38 -0.90
N SER A 77 11.99 0.00 -1.23
CA SER A 77 11.07 -0.59 -0.29
C SER A 77 11.47 -2.04 0.02
N VAL A 78 11.39 -2.42 1.29
CA VAL A 78 11.58 -3.79 1.76
C VAL A 78 10.26 -4.48 2.12
N GLY A 79 9.14 -3.76 2.13
CA GLY A 79 7.87 -4.27 2.63
C GLY A 79 6.73 -3.27 2.66
N VAL A 80 5.59 -3.75 3.16
CA VAL A 80 4.43 -2.94 3.56
C VAL A 80 4.43 -2.80 5.08
N MET A 81 4.09 -1.61 5.57
CA MET A 81 3.69 -1.40 6.95
C MET A 81 2.21 -0.99 6.98
N ILE A 82 1.37 -1.77 7.65
CA ILE A 82 -0.05 -1.45 7.86
C ILE A 82 -0.19 -0.90 9.27
N TYR A 83 -0.70 0.32 9.37
CA TYR A 83 -0.91 1.04 10.61
C TYR A 83 -2.41 1.20 10.88
N ASN A 84 -2.84 1.00 12.12
CA ASN A 84 -4.24 1.18 12.51
C ASN A 84 -4.46 2.47 13.33
N ASP A 85 -5.72 2.75 13.65
CA ASP A 85 -6.15 3.88 14.47
C ASP A 85 -5.67 3.78 15.93
N LYS A 86 -5.40 2.57 16.43
CA LYS A 86 -4.91 2.28 17.80
C LYS A 86 -3.39 2.33 17.95
N GLU A 87 -2.70 3.01 17.04
CA GLU A 87 -1.24 3.15 17.05
C GLU A 87 -0.46 1.83 17.00
N SER A 88 -1.10 0.79 16.49
CA SER A 88 -0.47 -0.52 16.26
C SER A 88 -0.14 -0.68 14.79
N TYR A 89 0.94 -1.38 14.50
CA TYR A 89 1.36 -1.67 13.14
C TYR A 89 1.79 -3.12 12.96
N ILE A 90 1.65 -3.60 11.73
CA ILE A 90 2.25 -4.84 11.25
C ILE A 90 3.12 -4.53 10.04
N GLY A 91 4.36 -5.02 10.07
CA GLY A 91 5.29 -4.98 8.94
C GLY A 91 5.26 -6.32 8.21
N LEU A 92 5.06 -6.27 6.90
CA LEU A 92 5.08 -7.42 6.00
C LEU A 92 6.20 -7.22 4.98
N PRO A 93 7.34 -7.90 5.14
CA PRO A 93 8.43 -7.81 4.18
C PRO A 93 8.06 -8.46 2.85
N HIS A 94 8.72 -8.05 1.76
CA HIS A 94 8.39 -8.50 0.40
C HIS A 94 8.32 -10.02 0.23
N PHE A 95 9.18 -10.78 0.91
CA PHE A 95 9.15 -12.24 0.79
C PHE A 95 7.84 -12.86 1.31
N HIS A 96 7.25 -12.32 2.38
CA HIS A 96 5.93 -12.74 2.86
C HIS A 96 4.82 -12.25 1.92
N LEU A 97 4.94 -11.04 1.35
CA LEU A 97 3.95 -10.51 0.41
C LEU A 97 3.84 -11.38 -0.85
N LEU A 98 4.96 -11.88 -1.37
CA LEU A 98 4.97 -12.78 -2.53
C LEU A 98 4.20 -14.07 -2.26
N GLU A 99 4.37 -14.65 -1.07
CA GLU A 99 3.63 -15.85 -0.65
C GLU A 99 2.13 -15.57 -0.55
N ILE A 100 1.75 -14.47 0.10
CA ILE A 100 0.35 -14.05 0.23
C ILE A 100 -0.27 -13.80 -1.15
N LEU A 101 0.42 -13.09 -2.05
CA LEU A 101 -0.09 -12.80 -3.39
C LEU A 101 -0.26 -14.06 -4.25
N ARG A 102 0.62 -15.06 -4.10
CA ARG A 102 0.48 -16.37 -4.76
C ARG A 102 -0.76 -17.11 -4.29
N GLN A 103 -1.10 -17.04 -3.01
CA GLN A 103 -2.32 -17.67 -2.47
C GLN A 103 -3.60 -16.92 -2.90
N LEU A 104 -3.51 -15.61 -3.11
CA LEU A 104 -4.64 -14.77 -3.51
C LEU A 104 -4.90 -14.76 -5.03
N ALA A 105 -3.93 -15.14 -5.84
CA ALA A 105 -4.15 -15.42 -7.26
C ALA A 105 -4.65 -16.86 -7.40
N PRO A 106 -5.95 -17.10 -7.71
CA PRO A 106 -6.34 -18.44 -8.11
C PRO A 106 -5.54 -18.79 -9.37
N ILE A 107 -5.03 -20.02 -9.39
CA ILE A 107 -4.48 -20.72 -10.53
C ILE A 107 -5.26 -20.32 -11.80
N GLN A 108 -4.70 -19.44 -12.63
CA GLN A 108 -5.03 -19.39 -14.04
C GLN A 108 -3.99 -20.25 -14.76
N THR A 109 -4.08 -21.56 -14.55
CA THR A 109 -3.62 -22.48 -15.59
C THR A 109 -4.65 -22.40 -16.70
N ALA A 110 -4.19 -21.97 -17.86
CA ALA A 110 -4.86 -22.11 -19.14
C ALA A 110 -5.32 -23.54 -19.39
#